data_AF-A0A1F7JRN7-F1
#
_entry.id   AF-A0A1F7JRN7-F1
#
_cell.length_a   1.000
_cell.length_b   1.000
_cell.length_c   1.000
_cell.angle_alpha   90.00
_cell.angle_beta   90.00
_cell.angle_gamma   90.00
#
_symmetry.space_group_name_H-M   'P 1'
#
loop_
_entity.id
_entity.type
_entity.pdbx_description
1 polymer ?
#
loop_
_entity_poly.entity_id
_entity_poly.type
_entity_poly.pdbx_seq_one_letter_code
_entity_poly.pdbx_strand_id
1 'polypeptide(L)'
;MREIVEFLSARNLLDKLFLRQLLLDKVDDTLVIVIIYFLIMLQYKVRFLPLGGVVGVTKNMYVYEIYEGDVLKDILIVDCGMGFPEANELGVDLVIPDISYLEDKVDKIRALLFSHGHEDHIGAVPFYYEKLGKPPIYTSKLTALFITNKAREFSQNVNITQIDYAHDYRFGEFDVRLSTLLIRFPTLPIFLSRHRLAPFITVRILSLT
;
A
#
# COMPACT_ATOMS: atom_id res chain seq x y z
N MET A 1 -1.83 20.45 6.25
CA MET A 1 -3.00 19.99 5.48
C MET A 1 -2.59 18.68 4.82
N ARG A 2 -3.19 17.55 5.20
CA ARG A 2 -2.94 16.25 4.55
C ARG A 2 -3.90 16.16 3.36
N GLU A 3 -3.39 16.14 2.13
CA GLU A 3 -4.23 15.94 0.94
C GLU A 3 -4.67 14.47 0.90
N ILE A 4 -5.90 14.22 1.31
CA ILE A 4 -6.56 12.93 1.10
C ILE A 4 -7.02 12.91 -0.35
N VAL A 5 -6.42 12.04 -1.16
CA VAL A 5 -6.90 11.79 -2.53
C VAL A 5 -7.99 10.72 -2.44
N GLU A 6 -9.24 11.15 -2.39
CA GLU A 6 -10.38 10.25 -2.59
C GLU A 6 -10.56 10.02 -4.09
N PHE A 7 -10.42 8.78 -4.54
CA PHE A 7 -10.90 8.41 -5.86
C PHE A 7 -12.43 8.34 -5.80
N LEU A 8 -13.09 9.28 -6.49
CA LEU A 8 -14.55 9.44 -6.51
C LEU A 8 -15.26 8.14 -6.90
N SER A 9 -16.10 7.64 -5.99
CA SER A 9 -17.13 6.64 -6.29
C SER A 9 -18.15 7.25 -7.25
N ALA A 10 -18.47 6.55 -8.34
CA ALA A 10 -19.45 6.96 -9.35
C ALA A 10 -20.93 6.98 -8.86
N ARG A 11 -21.15 6.98 -7.52
CA ARG A 11 -22.46 7.16 -6.87
C ARG A 11 -23.23 8.40 -7.34
N ASN A 12 -22.56 9.47 -7.76
CA ASN A 12 -23.22 10.69 -8.24
C ASN A 12 -23.76 10.60 -9.67
N LEU A 13 -23.53 9.50 -10.41
CA LEU A 13 -23.97 9.36 -11.81
C LEU A 13 -25.25 8.53 -12.00
N LEU A 14 -25.67 7.75 -11.00
CA LEU A 14 -26.80 6.82 -11.12
C LEU A 14 -27.86 7.09 -10.05
N ASP A 15 -28.74 8.05 -10.33
CA ASP A 15 -29.91 8.31 -9.51
C ASP A 15 -30.88 7.12 -9.46
N LYS A 16 -31.55 6.95 -8.32
CA LYS A 16 -32.55 5.89 -8.04
C LYS A 16 -33.67 5.78 -9.09
N LEU A 17 -33.92 6.86 -9.84
CA LEU A 17 -34.89 6.90 -10.94
C LEU A 17 -34.44 6.08 -12.16
N PHE A 18 -33.15 6.08 -12.50
CA PHE A 18 -32.63 5.35 -13.66
C PHE A 18 -32.74 3.83 -13.47
N LEU A 19 -32.43 3.34 -12.27
CA LEU A 19 -32.52 1.92 -11.93
C LEU A 19 -33.96 1.41 -11.92
N ARG A 20 -34.93 2.26 -11.54
CA ARG A 20 -36.35 1.90 -11.53
C ARG A 20 -36.93 1.80 -12.94
N GLN A 21 -36.47 2.65 -13.87
CA GLN A 21 -36.87 2.61 -15.28
C GLN A 21 -36.38 1.31 -15.95
N LEU A 22 -35.15 0.90 -15.64
CA LEU A 22 -34.48 -0.21 -16.30
C LEU A 22 -35.02 -1.59 -15.89
N LEU A 23 -35.56 -1.71 -14.66
CA LEU A 23 -36.28 -2.91 -14.20
C LEU A 23 -37.69 -3.05 -14.80
N LEU A 24 -38.30 -1.95 -15.26
CA LEU A 24 -39.66 -1.96 -15.83
C LEU A 24 -39.68 -2.35 -17.31
N ASP A 25 -38.58 -2.13 -18.04
CA ASP A 25 -38.54 -2.24 -19.51
C ASP A 25 -38.24 -3.65 -20.08
N LYS A 26 -38.35 -4.74 -19.30
CA LYS A 26 -37.99 -6.11 -19.74
C LYS A 26 -36.62 -6.17 -20.41
N VAL A 27 -35.66 -5.53 -19.77
CA VAL A 27 -34.26 -5.51 -20.17
C VAL A 27 -33.69 -6.93 -20.16
N ASP A 28 -32.89 -7.27 -21.17
CA ASP A 28 -32.17 -8.55 -21.32
C ASP A 28 -31.46 -8.94 -20.01
N ASP A 29 -31.59 -10.21 -19.59
CA ASP A 29 -30.99 -10.74 -18.36
C ASP A 29 -29.48 -10.43 -18.29
N THR A 30 -28.81 -10.38 -19.45
CA THR A 30 -27.39 -10.02 -19.56
C THR A 30 -27.13 -8.57 -19.11
N LEU A 31 -27.99 -7.64 -19.49
CA LEU A 31 -27.85 -6.22 -19.12
C LEU A 31 -28.20 -5.99 -17.65
N VAL A 32 -29.17 -6.74 -17.10
CA VAL A 32 -29.49 -6.73 -15.67
C VAL A 32 -28.30 -7.21 -14.84
N ILE A 33 -27.63 -8.29 -15.25
CA ILE A 33 -26.41 -8.79 -14.60
C ILE A 33 -25.31 -7.73 -14.63
N VAL A 34 -25.03 -7.13 -15.80
CA VAL A 34 -24.00 -6.08 -15.92
C VAL A 34 -24.28 -4.90 -14.99
N ILE A 35 -25.54 -4.50 -14.84
CA ILE A 35 -25.93 -3.38 -13.98
C ILE A 35 -25.83 -3.75 -12.50
N ILE A 36 -26.22 -4.97 -12.11
CA ILE A 36 -26.04 -5.45 -10.74
C ILE A 36 -24.55 -5.48 -10.39
N TYR A 37 -23.70 -6.02 -11.28
CA TYR A 37 -22.24 -5.98 -11.11
C TYR A 37 -21.74 -4.54 -10.97
N PHE A 38 -22.16 -3.63 -11.84
CA PHE A 38 -21.77 -2.21 -11.77
C PHE A 38 -22.20 -1.57 -10.44
N LEU A 39 -23.41 -1.86 -9.94
CA LEU A 39 -23.91 -1.34 -8.67
C LEU A 39 -23.19 -1.89 -7.45
N ILE A 40 -22.84 -3.19 -7.47
CA ILE A 40 -22.00 -3.82 -6.44
C ILE A 40 -20.62 -3.13 -6.44
N MET A 41 -20.07 -2.87 -7.62
CA MET A 41 -18.79 -2.16 -7.77
C MET A 41 -18.81 -0.72 -7.25
N LEU A 42 -19.95 -0.02 -7.33
CA LEU A 42 -20.10 1.31 -6.74
C LEU A 42 -20.09 1.33 -5.20
N GLN A 43 -20.23 0.17 -4.54
CA GLN A 43 -20.14 0.09 -3.09
C GLN A 43 -18.68 0.19 -2.61
N TYR A 44 -17.70 -0.21 -3.41
CA TYR A 44 -16.31 -0.19 -2.97
C TYR A 44 -15.65 1.17 -3.21
N LYS A 45 -14.93 1.67 -2.21
CA LYS A 45 -14.12 2.89 -2.32
C LYS A 45 -12.69 2.60 -1.90
N VAL A 46 -11.77 3.29 -2.56
CA VAL A 46 -10.33 3.17 -2.31
C VAL A 46 -9.83 4.51 -1.82
N ARG A 47 -9.14 4.51 -0.69
CA ARG A 47 -8.46 5.70 -0.19
C ARG A 47 -6.96 5.48 -0.15
N PHE A 48 -6.23 6.46 -0.66
CA PHE A 48 -4.78 6.52 -0.57
C PHE A 48 -4.37 7.62 0.40
N LEU A 49 -3.56 7.27 1.39
CA LEU A 49 -3.07 8.17 2.41
C LEU A 49 -1.55 8.02 2.55
N PRO A 50 -0.76 8.99 2.08
CA PRO A 50 0.67 8.99 2.35
C PRO A 50 0.93 9.51 3.77
N LEU A 51 1.53 8.67 4.63
CA LEU A 51 1.96 9.07 5.98
C LEU A 51 3.39 9.65 5.98
N GLY A 52 4.15 9.41 4.91
CA GLY A 52 5.44 10.04 4.64
C GLY A 52 5.87 9.87 3.17
N GLY A 53 6.99 10.46 2.78
CA GLY A 53 7.49 10.45 1.39
C GLY A 53 6.88 11.50 0.44
N VAL A 54 5.93 12.34 0.88
CA VAL A 54 5.32 13.40 0.04
C VAL A 54 6.20 14.63 -0.09
N VAL A 55 6.76 15.09 1.03
CA VAL A 55 7.64 16.26 1.11
C VAL A 55 9.04 15.74 1.46
N GLY A 56 9.77 15.32 0.44
CA GLY A 56 11.12 14.74 0.55
C GLY A 56 11.22 13.35 -0.05
N VAL A 57 12.44 12.81 -0.06
CA VAL A 57 12.74 11.45 -0.59
C VAL A 57 12.76 10.40 0.53
N THR A 58 12.59 10.82 1.80
CA THR A 58 12.76 9.96 2.97
C THR A 58 11.43 9.69 3.70
N LYS A 59 11.45 8.75 4.66
CA LYS A 59 10.28 8.39 5.49
C LYS A 59 9.10 7.84 4.67
N ASN A 60 9.38 7.01 3.67
CA ASN A 60 8.31 6.47 2.82
C ASN A 60 7.38 5.56 3.63
N MET A 61 6.08 5.87 3.60
CA MET A 61 5.02 5.04 4.16
C MET A 61 3.69 5.44 3.52
N TYR A 62 3.08 4.50 2.83
CA TYR A 62 1.86 4.72 2.06
C TYR A 62 0.76 3.76 2.49
N VAL A 63 -0.41 4.29 2.79
CA VAL A 63 -1.54 3.51 3.27
C VAL A 63 -2.61 3.46 2.17
N TYR A 64 -3.06 2.26 1.88
CA TYR A 64 -4.18 1.98 0.98
C TYR A 64 -5.30 1.38 1.81
N GLU A 65 -6.50 1.94 1.69
CA GLU A 65 -7.68 1.48 2.42
C GLU A 65 -8.78 1.10 1.43
N ILE A 66 -9.45 -0.02 1.70
CA ILE A 66 -10.68 -0.41 1.00
C ILE A 66 -11.87 -0.25 1.94
N TYR A 67 -12.88 0.44 1.45
CA TYR A 67 -14.18 0.59 2.10
C TYR A 67 -15.26 -0.12 1.30
N GLU A 68 -16.21 -0.72 2.00
CA GLU A 68 -17.49 -1.16 1.46
C GLU A 68 -18.57 -0.23 2.02
N GLY A 69 -19.12 0.62 1.15
CA GLY A 69 -19.93 1.76 1.54
C GLY A 69 -19.11 2.78 2.35
N ASP A 70 -19.37 2.83 3.65
CA ASP A 70 -18.66 3.69 4.61
C ASP A 70 -17.94 2.86 5.70
N VAL A 71 -17.89 1.54 5.53
CA VAL A 71 -17.22 0.61 6.45
C VAL A 71 -15.83 0.28 5.94
N LEU A 72 -14.80 0.55 6.74
CA LEU A 72 -13.42 0.15 6.45
C LEU A 72 -13.28 -1.38 6.55
N LYS A 73 -12.84 -2.00 5.45
CA LYS A 73 -12.66 -3.45 5.35
C LYS A 73 -11.22 -3.85 5.60
N ASP A 74 -10.31 -3.30 4.80
CA ASP A 74 -8.92 -3.73 4.74
C ASP A 74 -7.97 -2.54 4.57
N ILE A 75 -6.78 -2.68 5.16
CA ILE A 75 -5.66 -1.77 5.01
C ILE A 75 -4.45 -2.53 4.46
N LEU A 76 -3.80 -1.95 3.46
CA LEU A 76 -2.45 -2.30 3.03
C LEU A 76 -1.50 -1.14 3.29
N ILE A 77 -0.32 -1.47 3.80
CA ILE A 77 0.75 -0.48 4.00
C ILE A 77 1.90 -0.84 3.07
N VAL A 78 2.39 0.15 2.34
CA VAL A 78 3.57 0.05 1.48
C VAL A 78 4.68 0.90 2.06
N ASP A 79 5.80 0.24 2.35
CA ASP A 79 6.99 0.78 2.99
C ASP A 79 6.77 1.30 4.43
N CYS A 80 7.87 1.33 5.19
CA CYS A 80 7.96 1.78 6.57
C CYS A 80 9.37 2.34 6.80
N GLY A 81 9.64 3.47 6.17
CA GLY A 81 10.95 4.09 6.10
C GLY A 81 11.29 5.07 7.21
N MET A 82 12.57 5.36 7.36
CA MET A 82 13.06 6.46 8.18
C MET A 82 13.62 7.60 7.33
N GLY A 83 13.94 8.71 7.96
CA GLY A 83 14.63 9.83 7.35
C GLY A 83 15.64 10.43 8.30
N PHE A 84 16.42 11.34 7.73
CA PHE A 84 17.45 12.06 8.47
C PHE A 84 16.90 13.40 8.95
N PRO A 85 17.35 13.84 10.14
CA PRO A 85 17.01 15.15 10.67
C PRO A 85 17.63 16.28 9.84
N GLU A 86 17.01 17.45 9.88
CA GLU A 86 17.58 18.69 9.34
C GLU A 86 18.70 19.24 10.25
N ALA A 87 19.55 20.12 9.70
CA ALA A 87 20.70 20.66 10.42
C ALA A 87 20.35 21.45 11.70
N ASN A 88 19.10 21.91 11.83
CA ASN A 88 18.57 22.61 12.99
C ASN A 88 17.93 21.69 14.05
N GLU A 89 17.73 20.40 13.76
CA GLU A 89 17.15 19.40 14.65
C GLU A 89 18.23 18.74 15.52
N LEU A 90 18.89 19.55 16.35
CA LEU A 90 20.02 19.11 17.18
C LEU A 90 19.61 18.02 18.19
N GLY A 91 20.37 16.93 18.22
CA GLY A 91 20.16 15.81 19.15
C GLY A 91 19.13 14.78 18.67
N VAL A 92 18.55 14.95 17.49
CA VAL A 92 17.75 13.93 16.81
C VAL A 92 18.68 13.08 15.96
N ASP A 93 18.56 11.75 16.03
CA ASP A 93 19.34 10.82 15.19
C ASP A 93 18.59 10.40 13.92
N LEU A 94 17.26 10.24 14.03
CA LEU A 94 16.40 9.76 12.95
C LEU A 94 14.99 10.33 13.10
N VAL A 95 14.29 10.45 11.97
CA VAL A 95 12.89 10.90 11.89
C VAL A 95 12.06 9.81 11.22
N ILE A 96 10.89 9.49 11.77
CA ILE A 96 10.00 8.42 11.26
C ILE A 96 8.57 8.94 11.04
N PRO A 97 7.76 8.33 10.14
CA PRO A 97 6.38 8.75 9.85
C PRO A 97 5.48 8.72 11.08
N ASP A 98 4.55 9.66 11.24
CA ASP A 98 3.52 9.59 12.30
C ASP A 98 2.43 8.57 11.94
N ILE A 99 2.34 7.47 12.72
CA ILE A 99 1.37 6.39 12.52
C ILE A 99 0.13 6.49 13.42
N SER A 100 -0.06 7.59 14.16
CA SER A 100 -1.20 7.74 15.11
C SER A 100 -2.56 7.49 14.43
N TYR A 101 -2.64 7.77 13.12
CA TYR A 101 -3.81 7.51 12.29
C TYR A 101 -4.22 6.02 12.20
N LEU A 102 -3.29 5.08 12.42
CA LEU A 102 -3.49 3.63 12.28
C LEU A 102 -3.75 2.91 13.61
N GLU A 103 -3.55 3.57 14.75
CA GLU A 103 -3.59 2.93 16.08
C GLU A 103 -4.93 2.26 16.39
N ASP A 104 -6.04 2.82 15.91
CA ASP A 104 -7.40 2.31 16.06
C ASP A 104 -7.86 1.38 14.93
N LYS A 105 -6.98 1.06 13.96
CA LYS A 105 -7.30 0.28 12.74
C LYS A 105 -6.37 -0.91 12.53
N VAL A 106 -5.58 -1.26 13.55
CA VAL A 106 -4.56 -2.30 13.49
C VAL A 106 -5.13 -3.66 13.04
N ASP A 107 -6.35 -3.99 13.45
CA ASP A 107 -7.04 -5.24 13.07
C ASP A 107 -7.41 -5.31 11.58
N LYS A 108 -7.41 -4.17 10.88
CA LYS A 108 -7.68 -4.09 9.44
C LYS A 108 -6.42 -4.21 8.59
N ILE A 109 -5.23 -4.13 9.18
CA ILE A 109 -3.97 -4.22 8.44
C ILE A 109 -3.74 -5.65 7.97
N ARG A 110 -3.74 -5.86 6.66
CA ARG A 110 -3.58 -7.19 6.04
C ARG A 110 -2.14 -7.55 5.77
N ALA A 111 -1.33 -6.59 5.38
CA ALA A 111 0.08 -6.79 5.10
C ALA A 111 0.88 -5.49 5.12
N LEU A 112 2.17 -5.64 5.39
CA LEU A 112 3.18 -4.61 5.17
C LEU A 112 4.05 -5.03 3.98
N LEU A 113 3.96 -4.29 2.89
CA LEU A 113 4.65 -4.59 1.65
C LEU A 113 5.86 -3.68 1.51
N PHE A 114 6.98 -4.19 1.01
CA PHE A 114 8.17 -3.36 0.80
C PHE A 114 8.61 -3.37 -0.65
N SER A 115 8.80 -2.16 -1.18
CA SER A 115 9.29 -1.94 -2.53
C SER A 115 10.73 -2.42 -2.62
N HIS A 116 11.62 -1.87 -1.80
CA HIS A 116 13.04 -2.23 -1.76
C HIS A 116 13.64 -2.02 -0.36
N GLY A 117 14.91 -2.37 -0.20
CA GLY A 117 15.56 -2.43 1.11
C GLY A 117 16.42 -1.22 1.48
N HIS A 118 16.17 -0.05 0.91
CA HIS A 118 16.84 1.16 1.41
C HIS A 118 16.20 1.63 2.72
N GLU A 119 16.99 2.32 3.54
CA GLU A 119 16.61 2.78 4.88
C GLU A 119 15.38 3.70 4.90
N ASP A 120 15.22 4.49 3.86
CA ASP A 120 14.05 5.33 3.64
C ASP A 120 12.78 4.55 3.26
N HIS A 121 12.85 3.23 3.17
CA HIS A 121 11.72 2.32 2.96
C HIS A 121 11.57 1.25 4.06
N ILE A 122 12.66 0.82 4.72
CA ILE A 122 12.62 -0.22 5.77
C ILE A 122 13.03 0.26 7.17
N GLY A 123 13.60 1.45 7.28
CA GLY A 123 14.30 1.90 8.48
C GLY A 123 13.41 2.06 9.72
N ALA A 124 12.11 2.33 9.54
CA ALA A 124 11.18 2.50 10.65
C ALA A 124 10.55 1.18 11.14
N VAL A 125 10.82 0.04 10.48
CA VAL A 125 10.22 -1.26 10.83
C VAL A 125 10.40 -1.64 12.31
N PRO A 126 11.60 -1.55 12.91
CA PRO A 126 11.79 -1.93 14.31
C PRO A 126 10.95 -1.12 15.30
N PHE A 127 10.60 0.12 14.93
CA PHE A 127 9.85 1.03 15.78
C PHE A 127 8.33 0.80 15.69
N TYR A 128 7.85 0.29 14.55
CA TYR A 128 6.42 0.21 14.24
C TYR A 128 5.85 -1.19 14.11
N TYR A 129 6.66 -2.22 13.94
CA TYR A 129 6.13 -3.58 13.72
C TYR A 129 5.21 -4.07 14.85
N GLU A 130 5.57 -3.83 16.13
CA GLU A 130 4.68 -4.14 17.26
C GLU A 130 3.43 -3.26 17.28
N LYS A 131 3.59 -1.94 17.07
CA LYS A 131 2.50 -0.95 17.13
C LYS A 131 1.46 -1.16 16.03
N LEU A 132 1.88 -1.70 14.89
CA LEU A 132 1.01 -2.06 13.77
C LEU A 132 0.35 -3.45 13.94
N GLY A 133 0.50 -4.10 15.11
CA GLY A 133 -0.10 -5.40 15.39
C GLY A 133 0.60 -6.59 14.75
N LYS A 134 1.90 -6.46 14.41
CA LYS A 134 2.74 -7.49 13.79
C LYS A 134 2.15 -8.03 12.48
N PRO A 135 1.79 -7.16 11.52
CA PRO A 135 1.22 -7.61 10.26
C PRO A 135 2.24 -8.49 9.51
N PRO A 136 1.80 -9.46 8.71
CA PRO A 136 2.71 -10.22 7.87
C PRO A 136 3.41 -9.29 6.88
N ILE A 137 4.74 -9.41 6.79
CA ILE A 137 5.57 -8.65 5.87
C ILE A 137 5.71 -9.43 4.57
N TYR A 138 5.51 -8.78 3.43
CA TYR A 138 5.79 -9.39 2.13
C TYR A 138 6.76 -8.55 1.31
N THR A 139 7.83 -9.17 0.85
CA THR A 139 8.84 -8.48 0.03
C THR A 139 9.74 -9.43 -0.73
N SER A 140 10.63 -8.87 -1.55
CA SER A 140 11.67 -9.60 -2.27
C SER A 140 12.67 -10.27 -1.33
N LYS A 141 13.36 -11.30 -1.81
CA LYS A 141 14.40 -12.01 -1.05
C LYS A 141 15.48 -11.08 -0.49
N LEU A 142 15.98 -10.11 -1.27
CA LEU A 142 17.04 -9.21 -0.81
C LEU A 142 16.53 -8.27 0.30
N THR A 143 15.36 -7.65 0.07
CA THR A 143 14.73 -6.77 1.06
C THR A 143 14.40 -7.53 2.36
N ALA A 144 13.94 -8.78 2.27
CA ALA A 144 13.68 -9.63 3.42
C ALA A 144 14.92 -9.81 4.30
N LEU A 145 16.10 -10.00 3.70
CA LEU A 145 17.36 -10.10 4.43
C LEU A 145 17.72 -8.80 5.15
N PHE A 146 17.54 -7.64 4.48
CA PHE A 146 17.80 -6.34 5.11
C PHE A 146 16.84 -6.06 6.28
N ILE A 147 15.55 -6.32 6.12
CA ILE A 147 14.56 -6.18 7.20
C ILE A 147 14.89 -7.12 8.35
N THR A 148 15.21 -8.39 8.06
CA THR A 148 15.57 -9.38 9.10
C THR A 148 16.80 -8.93 9.88
N ASN A 149 17.85 -8.46 9.19
CA ASN A 149 19.07 -7.99 9.85
C ASN A 149 18.77 -6.80 10.76
N LYS A 150 18.00 -5.83 10.26
CA LYS A 150 17.60 -4.64 11.01
C LYS A 150 16.74 -4.99 12.22
N ALA A 151 15.72 -5.84 12.06
CA ALA A 151 14.89 -6.27 13.19
C ALA A 151 15.72 -6.97 14.28
N ARG A 152 16.75 -7.73 13.89
CA ARG A 152 17.66 -8.41 14.81
C ARG A 152 18.50 -7.44 15.66
N GLU A 153 18.86 -6.26 15.13
CA GLU A 153 19.55 -5.21 15.90
C GLU A 153 18.71 -4.72 17.09
N PHE A 154 17.38 -4.84 16.99
CA PHE A 154 16.42 -4.47 18.04
C PHE A 154 15.86 -5.70 18.79
N SER A 155 16.48 -6.88 18.65
CA SER A 155 16.00 -8.14 19.24
C SER A 155 14.55 -8.48 18.89
N GLN A 156 14.09 -8.05 17.72
CA GLN A 156 12.72 -8.24 17.25
C GLN A 156 12.64 -9.34 16.18
N ASN A 157 11.60 -10.17 16.29
CA ASN A 157 11.27 -11.16 15.27
C ASN A 157 10.13 -10.64 14.39
N VAL A 158 10.32 -10.72 13.08
CA VAL A 158 9.36 -10.26 12.08
C VAL A 158 8.90 -11.43 11.22
N ASN A 159 7.59 -11.53 10.97
CA ASN A 159 7.02 -12.54 10.10
C ASN A 159 7.14 -12.08 8.63
N ILE A 160 8.14 -12.60 7.91
CA ILE A 160 8.39 -12.23 6.51
C ILE A 160 8.06 -13.40 5.58
N THR A 161 7.20 -13.15 4.60
CA THR A 161 6.96 -14.00 3.45
C THR A 161 7.68 -13.43 2.23
N GLN A 162 8.53 -14.24 1.60
CA GLN A 162 9.19 -13.84 0.36
C GLN A 162 8.22 -13.94 -0.80
N ILE A 163 8.16 -12.90 -1.61
CA ILE A 163 7.33 -12.82 -2.81
C ILE A 163 8.16 -12.50 -4.04
N ASP A 164 7.65 -12.89 -5.20
CA ASP A 164 8.27 -12.65 -6.50
C ASP A 164 7.46 -11.64 -7.33
N TYR A 165 7.99 -11.30 -8.51
CA TYR A 165 7.39 -10.32 -9.42
C TYR A 165 6.49 -10.95 -10.50
N ALA A 166 6.35 -12.26 -10.49
CA ALA A 166 5.65 -13.00 -11.53
C ALA A 166 4.21 -13.36 -11.12
N HIS A 167 3.90 -13.33 -9.82
CA HIS A 167 2.61 -13.73 -9.27
C HIS A 167 1.80 -12.55 -8.72
N ASP A 168 0.49 -12.74 -8.71
CA ASP A 168 -0.46 -11.91 -7.99
C ASP A 168 -0.64 -12.44 -6.58
N TYR A 169 -0.76 -11.53 -5.62
CA TYR A 169 -0.95 -11.84 -4.21
C TYR A 169 -2.21 -11.17 -3.69
N ARG A 170 -3.04 -11.93 -2.97
CA ARG A 170 -4.28 -11.42 -2.39
C ARG A 170 -4.10 -11.10 -0.90
N PHE A 171 -4.53 -9.91 -0.51
CA PHE A 171 -4.50 -9.42 0.87
C PHE A 171 -5.87 -8.84 1.24
N GLY A 172 -6.75 -9.67 1.81
CA GLY A 172 -8.16 -9.28 1.95
C GLY A 172 -8.80 -9.05 0.57
N GLU A 173 -9.38 -7.88 0.36
CA GLU A 173 -9.96 -7.45 -0.93
C GLU A 173 -8.96 -6.77 -1.89
N PHE A 174 -7.66 -6.78 -1.58
CA PHE A 174 -6.62 -6.28 -2.47
C PHE A 174 -5.98 -7.40 -3.31
N ASP A 175 -5.83 -7.17 -4.62
CA ASP A 175 -4.99 -7.99 -5.51
C ASP A 175 -3.73 -7.22 -5.93
N VAL A 176 -2.59 -7.59 -5.38
CA VAL A 176 -1.34 -6.85 -5.54
C VAL A 176 -0.36 -7.59 -6.43
N ARG A 177 0.24 -6.85 -7.38
CA ARG A 177 1.33 -7.34 -8.22
C ARG A 177 2.58 -6.49 -8.02
N LEU A 178 3.70 -7.14 -7.73
CA LEU A 178 4.98 -6.46 -7.73
C LEU A 178 5.57 -6.50 -9.12
N SER A 179 5.99 -5.34 -9.64
CA SER A 179 6.59 -5.22 -10.96
C SER A 179 7.99 -4.61 -10.84
N THR A 180 8.92 -4.98 -11.70
CA THR A 180 10.23 -4.33 -11.70
C THR A 180 10.17 -3.06 -12.55
N LEU A 181 10.56 -1.90 -11.99
CA LEU A 181 10.73 -0.66 -12.74
C LEU A 181 12.23 -0.35 -12.88
N LEU A 182 12.68 -0.04 -14.09
CA LEU A 182 14.05 0.42 -14.32
C LEU A 182 14.13 1.94 -14.08
N ILE A 183 14.79 2.36 -12.99
CA ILE A 183 15.18 3.76 -12.77
C ILE A 183 16.68 3.88 -13.05
N ARG A 184 17.06 4.81 -13.94
CA ARG A 184 18.44 5.09 -14.33
C ARG A 184 18.90 6.37 -13.60
N PHE A 185 19.80 6.26 -12.64
CA PHE A 185 20.48 7.43 -12.06
C PHE A 185 21.66 7.82 -12.95
N PRO A 186 21.71 9.04 -13.54
CA PRO A 186 22.68 9.36 -14.57
C PRO A 186 23.98 9.96 -14.01
N THR A 187 24.52 9.51 -12.88
CA THR A 187 25.80 10.04 -12.37
C THR A 187 26.53 9.06 -11.45
N LEU A 188 27.11 7.98 -11.99
CA LEU A 188 28.29 7.30 -11.43
C LEU A 188 28.79 6.22 -12.41
N PRO A 189 30.05 6.27 -12.88
CA PRO A 189 30.61 5.28 -13.77
C PRO A 189 31.24 4.14 -12.94
N ILE A 190 30.42 3.33 -12.27
CA ILE A 190 30.94 2.21 -11.46
C ILE A 190 30.12 0.95 -11.71
N PHE A 191 30.81 -0.08 -12.20
CA PHE A 191 30.42 -1.49 -12.26
C PHE A 191 29.20 -1.86 -13.11
N LEU A 192 29.49 -2.29 -14.34
CA LEU A 192 28.65 -3.19 -15.14
C LEU A 192 28.55 -4.55 -14.44
N SER A 193 27.64 -4.66 -13.46
CA SER A 193 27.13 -5.95 -13.02
C SER A 193 25.62 -5.97 -13.24
N ARG A 194 25.13 -7.06 -13.82
CA ARG A 194 23.70 -7.37 -14.02
C ARG A 194 22.99 -7.57 -12.66
N HIS A 195 22.98 -6.57 -11.81
CA HIS A 195 22.18 -6.58 -10.59
C HIS A 195 20.80 -6.01 -10.91
N ARG A 196 19.78 -6.87 -10.82
CA ARG A 196 18.37 -6.46 -10.80
C ARG A 196 18.17 -5.55 -9.59
N LEU A 197 17.76 -4.29 -9.79
CA LEU A 197 17.56 -3.31 -8.73
C LEU A 197 16.16 -2.67 -8.80
N ALA A 198 15.68 -2.29 -7.60
CA ALA A 198 14.44 -1.61 -7.21
C ALA A 198 13.10 -2.14 -7.79
N PRO A 199 12.38 -2.97 -7.02
CA PRO A 199 10.99 -3.32 -7.31
C PRO A 199 10.05 -2.14 -7.10
N PHE A 200 9.05 -2.05 -7.97
CA PHE A 200 7.92 -1.14 -7.84
C PHE A 200 6.68 -1.96 -7.47
N ILE A 201 6.00 -1.60 -6.39
CA ILE A 201 4.76 -2.27 -6.01
C ILE A 201 3.63 -1.62 -6.80
N THR A 202 2.99 -2.37 -7.69
CA THR A 202 1.75 -1.92 -8.32
C THR A 202 0.59 -2.53 -7.55
N VAL A 203 -0.03 -1.73 -6.69
CA VAL A 203 -1.30 -2.09 -6.08
C VAL A 203 -2.39 -1.86 -7.12
N ARG A 204 -2.98 -2.95 -7.64
CA ARG A 204 -4.19 -2.87 -8.46
C ARG A 204 -5.37 -3.21 -7.58
N ILE A 205 -6.50 -2.60 -7.88
CA ILE A 205 -7.79 -3.03 -7.34
C ILE A 205 -8.54 -3.47 -8.58
N LEU A 206 -8.37 -4.75 -8.92
CA LEU A 206 -9.27 -5.33 -9.89
C LEU A 206 -10.58 -5.56 -9.14
N SER A 207 -11.63 -4.93 -9.65
CA SER A 207 -12.99 -5.45 -9.56
C SER A 207 -12.91 -6.96 -9.46
N LEU A 208 -13.16 -7.47 -8.26
CA LEU A 208 -13.09 -8.87 -7.91
C LEU A 208 -13.93 -9.63 -8.95
N THR A 209 -13.30 -10.60 -9.62
CA THR A 209 -13.97 -11.57 -10.51
C THR A 209 -15.16 -12.23 -9.83
#